data_AF-A0A847XHE2-F1
#
_entry.id   AF-A0A847XHE2-F1
#
_cell.length_a   1.000
_cell.length_b   1.000
_cell.length_c   1.000
_cell.angle_alpha   90.00
_cell.angle_beta   90.00
_cell.angle_gamma   90.00
#
_symmetry.space_group_name_H-M   'P 1'
#
loop_
_entity.id
_entity.type
_entity.pdbx_description
1 polymer ?
#
loop_
_entity_poly.entity_id
_entity_poly.type
_entity_poly.pdbx_seq_one_letter_code
_entity_poly.pdbx_strand_id
1 'polypeptide(L)'
;MKKTLSLLLILFLVPAITGCNKDSNENIGIRGQIREVCINEEDSLVSTFLIEGEIEDDTTYDSASVTVNNDTEIYKGEEKATIEDLEEGITVEVVFEGAVAESYPVQGTAKKIKILED
;
A
#
# COMPACT_ATOMS: atom_id res chain seq x y z
N MET A 1 -19.07 -60.55 -15.97
CA MET A 1 -18.10 -59.71 -15.24
C MET A 1 -18.42 -58.25 -15.50
N LYS A 2 -18.75 -57.53 -14.41
CA LYS A 2 -18.63 -56.09 -14.11
C LYS A 2 -19.14 -55.06 -15.14
N LYS A 3 -20.29 -54.47 -14.78
CA LYS A 3 -21.07 -53.43 -15.45
C LYS A 3 -20.31 -52.09 -15.46
N THR A 4 -20.32 -51.38 -16.59
CA THR A 4 -19.83 -50.00 -16.70
C THR A 4 -20.78 -49.07 -15.96
N LEU A 5 -20.39 -48.63 -14.76
CA LEU A 5 -21.14 -47.67 -13.97
C LEU A 5 -20.63 -46.26 -14.29
N SER A 6 -21.46 -45.53 -15.03
CA SER A 6 -21.42 -44.08 -15.16
C SER A 6 -21.40 -43.42 -13.78
N LEU A 7 -20.46 -42.51 -13.52
CA LEU A 7 -20.57 -41.54 -12.46
C LEU A 7 -20.00 -40.20 -12.97
N LEU A 8 -20.89 -39.33 -13.45
CA LEU A 8 -20.66 -37.89 -13.49
C LEU A 8 -20.32 -37.45 -12.05
N LEU A 9 -19.07 -37.09 -11.79
CA LEU A 9 -18.73 -36.31 -10.60
C LEU A 9 -18.31 -34.92 -11.08
N ILE A 10 -19.31 -34.06 -11.18
CA ILE A 10 -19.18 -32.63 -11.34
C ILE A 10 -18.37 -32.11 -10.15
N LEU A 11 -17.08 -31.85 -10.35
CA LEU A 11 -16.25 -31.11 -9.41
C LEU A 11 -16.35 -29.63 -9.82
N PHE A 12 -17.48 -29.00 -9.47
CA PHE A 12 -17.58 -27.54 -9.38
C PHE A 12 -16.70 -27.11 -8.20
N LEU A 13 -15.40 -26.99 -8.45
CA LEU A 13 -14.51 -26.27 -7.55
C LEU A 13 -14.66 -24.79 -7.91
N VAL A 14 -15.70 -24.16 -7.36
CA VAL A 14 -15.74 -22.70 -7.24
C VAL A 14 -14.96 -22.41 -5.97
N PRO A 15 -13.67 -22.01 -6.03
CA PRO A 15 -13.12 -21.31 -4.89
C PRO A 15 -13.98 -20.06 -4.75
N ALA A 16 -14.78 -20.04 -3.68
CA ALA A 16 -15.42 -18.82 -3.23
C ALA A 16 -14.29 -17.79 -3.08
N ILE A 17 -14.26 -16.83 -4.00
CA ILE A 17 -13.46 -15.62 -3.90
C ILE A 17 -14.06 -14.90 -2.70
N THR A 18 -13.60 -15.30 -1.52
CA THR A 18 -13.92 -14.66 -0.27
C THR A 18 -13.11 -13.37 -0.32
N GLY A 19 -13.68 -12.37 -1.00
CA GLY A 19 -13.23 -11.01 -0.91
C GLY A 19 -13.34 -10.62 0.55
N CYS A 20 -12.20 -10.63 1.24
CA CYS A 20 -12.07 -9.95 2.51
C CYS A 20 -12.25 -8.46 2.25
N ASN A 21 -13.49 -7.99 2.27
CA ASN A 21 -13.80 -6.61 2.59
C ASN A 21 -13.53 -6.46 4.10
N LYS A 22 -12.25 -6.31 4.45
CA LYS A 22 -11.89 -5.73 5.74
C LYS A 22 -11.91 -4.23 5.51
N ASP A 23 -13.02 -3.60 5.89
CA ASP A 23 -12.97 -2.26 6.45
C ASP A 23 -12.17 -2.37 7.76
N SER A 24 -10.86 -2.53 7.63
CA SER A 24 -9.92 -2.41 8.73
C SER A 24 -9.76 -0.93 9.00
N ASN A 25 -9.90 -0.51 10.26
CA ASN A 25 -9.29 0.71 10.75
C ASN A 25 -7.81 0.64 10.31
N GLU A 26 -7.46 1.36 9.24
CA GLU A 26 -6.17 1.25 8.60
C GLU A 26 -5.14 1.92 9.50
N ASN A 27 -4.21 1.14 10.05
CA ASN A 27 -3.18 1.67 10.92
C ASN A 27 -2.24 2.55 10.09
N ILE A 28 -2.02 3.78 10.56
CA ILE A 28 -1.10 4.72 9.92
C ILE A 28 0.31 4.25 10.26
N GLY A 29 1.07 3.90 9.22
CA GLY A 29 2.44 3.46 9.37
C GLY A 29 3.32 4.63 9.77
N ILE A 30 3.25 5.72 8.99
CA ILE A 30 4.03 6.94 9.19
C ILE A 30 3.21 8.17 8.80
N ARG A 31 3.41 9.27 9.52
CA ARG A 31 2.97 10.62 9.17
C ARG A 31 4.21 11.51 9.15
N GLY A 32 4.49 12.17 8.04
CA GLY A 32 5.74 12.92 7.90
C GLY A 32 5.93 13.63 6.56
N GLN A 33 7.04 14.34 6.44
CA GLN A 33 7.39 15.09 5.23
C GLN A 33 8.18 14.21 4.25
N ILE A 34 7.88 14.32 2.96
CA ILE A 34 8.70 13.72 1.90
C ILE A 34 10.04 14.45 1.84
N ARG A 35 11.13 13.72 2.09
CA ARG A 35 12.51 14.22 2.08
C ARG A 35 13.22 14.01 0.76
N GLU A 36 12.97 12.87 0.13
CA GLU A 36 13.63 12.46 -1.12
C GLU A 36 12.65 11.70 -2.00
N VAL A 37 12.74 11.93 -3.31
CA VAL A 37 12.00 11.20 -4.34
C VAL A 37 12.96 10.46 -5.25
N CYS A 38 12.89 9.13 -5.25
CA CYS A 38 13.66 8.25 -6.13
C CYS A 38 12.74 7.64 -7.20
N ILE A 39 12.83 8.13 -8.43
CA ILE A 39 12.06 7.60 -9.57
C ILE A 39 12.83 6.44 -10.19
N ASN A 40 12.16 5.31 -10.43
CA ASN A 40 12.76 4.22 -11.20
C ASN A 40 12.75 4.58 -12.69
N GLU A 41 13.93 4.74 -13.31
CA GLU A 41 14.04 5.14 -14.72
C GLU A 41 13.57 4.05 -15.71
N GLU A 42 13.56 2.78 -15.28
CA GLU A 42 13.09 1.65 -16.10
C GLU A 42 11.57 1.46 -16.00
N ASP A 43 10.98 1.81 -14.85
CA ASP A 43 9.55 1.76 -14.60
C ASP A 43 9.10 3.03 -13.87
N SER A 44 8.74 4.06 -14.63
CA SER A 44 8.28 5.34 -14.09
C SER A 44 7.01 5.23 -13.23
N LEU A 45 6.33 4.07 -13.22
CA LEU A 45 5.16 3.81 -12.40
C LEU A 45 5.53 3.33 -10.98
N VAL A 46 6.82 3.09 -10.72
CA VAL A 46 7.34 2.73 -9.39
C VAL A 46 8.30 3.81 -8.92
N SER A 47 7.95 4.48 -7.83
CA SER A 47 8.84 5.44 -7.16
C SER A 47 9.00 5.11 -5.69
N THR A 48 10.15 5.47 -5.13
CA THR A 48 10.45 5.31 -3.71
C THR A 48 10.60 6.67 -3.07
N PHE A 49 9.92 6.88 -1.95
CA PHE A 49 9.91 8.14 -1.20
C PHE A 49 10.54 7.93 0.17
N LEU A 50 11.50 8.78 0.54
CA LEU A 50 11.93 8.87 1.94
C LEU A 50 10.98 9.80 2.68
N ILE A 51 10.34 9.30 3.72
CA ILE A 51 9.39 10.05 4.55
C ILE A 51 9.92 10.06 5.98
N GLU A 52 9.97 11.24 6.57
CA GLU A 52 10.41 11.43 7.96
C GLU A 52 9.39 12.27 8.74
N GLY A 53 9.10 11.84 9.96
CA GLY A 53 8.20 12.49 10.90
C GLY A 53 8.54 12.12 12.34
N GLU A 54 7.63 12.44 13.27
CA GLU A 54 7.72 12.00 14.66
C GLU A 54 6.73 10.85 14.89
N ILE A 55 7.00 10.01 15.90
CA ILE A 55 6.02 9.01 16.35
C ILE A 55 4.91 9.73 17.11
N GLU A 56 3.72 9.76 16.51
CA GLU A 56 2.46 10.20 17.11
C GLU A 56 1.65 9.01 17.67
N ASP A 57 0.61 9.30 18.45
CA ASP A 57 -0.22 8.30 19.17
C ASP A 57 -0.85 7.23 18.24
N ASP A 58 -1.07 7.55 16.97
CA ASP A 58 -1.70 6.69 15.95
C ASP A 58 -0.73 6.23 14.84
N THR A 59 0.57 6.50 14.97
CA THR A 59 1.61 6.11 14.01
C THR A 59 2.56 5.05 14.56
N THR A 60 3.28 4.35 13.68
CA THR A 60 4.20 3.26 14.08
C THR A 60 5.67 3.62 13.90
N TYR A 61 6.01 4.39 12.87
CA TYR A 61 7.38 4.67 12.47
C TYR A 61 7.61 6.17 12.25
N ASP A 62 8.81 6.64 12.57
CA ASP A 62 9.30 8.01 12.35
C ASP A 62 10.06 8.18 11.03
N SER A 63 10.59 7.10 10.45
CA SER A 63 11.36 7.16 9.20
C SER A 63 11.11 5.94 8.32
N ALA A 64 10.66 6.16 7.09
CA ALA A 64 10.31 5.09 6.14
C ALA A 64 10.75 5.39 4.70
N SER A 65 11.27 4.37 4.03
CA SER A 65 11.44 4.28 2.59
C SER A 65 10.21 3.59 1.99
N VAL A 66 9.36 4.36 1.33
CA VAL A 66 8.03 3.96 0.90
C VAL A 66 8.00 3.75 -0.61
N THR A 67 7.71 2.52 -1.04
CA THR A 67 7.47 2.22 -2.45
C THR A 67 6.03 2.55 -2.81
N VAL A 68 5.84 3.32 -3.88
CA VAL A 68 4.54 3.63 -4.49
C VAL A 68 4.49 2.99 -5.86
N ASN A 69 3.38 2.31 -6.15
CA ASN A 69 3.15 1.63 -7.41
C ASN A 69 1.70 1.88 -7.90
N ASN A 70 1.30 1.22 -8.99
CA ASN A 70 -0.04 1.38 -9.58
C ASN A 70 -1.21 0.93 -8.67
N ASP A 71 -0.93 0.13 -7.63
CA ASP A 71 -1.95 -0.35 -6.69
C ASP A 71 -2.10 0.60 -5.48
N THR A 72 -1.21 1.58 -5.32
CA THR A 72 -1.28 2.58 -4.24
C THR A 72 -2.42 3.57 -4.50
N GLU A 73 -3.32 3.72 -3.53
CA GLU A 73 -4.35 4.76 -3.59
C GLU A 73 -3.81 6.10 -3.06
N ILE A 74 -3.87 7.16 -3.85
CA ILE A 74 -3.37 8.49 -3.46
C ILE A 74 -4.54 9.48 -3.42
N TYR A 75 -4.67 10.20 -2.29
CA TYR A 75 -5.73 11.18 -2.08
C TYR A 75 -5.18 12.51 -1.57
N LYS A 76 -5.83 13.58 -2.02
CA LYS A 76 -5.65 14.93 -1.52
C LYS A 76 -7.00 15.43 -1.03
N GLY A 77 -7.20 15.44 0.30
CA GLY A 77 -8.54 15.58 0.86
C GLY A 77 -9.46 14.42 0.44
N GLU A 78 -10.56 14.73 -0.23
CA GLU A 78 -11.50 13.74 -0.81
C GLU A 78 -11.23 13.46 -2.30
N GLU A 79 -10.31 14.19 -2.93
CA GLU A 79 -10.02 14.07 -4.35
C GLU A 79 -8.92 13.03 -4.59
N LYS A 80 -9.03 12.30 -5.71
CA LYS A 80 -7.96 11.40 -6.15
C LYS A 80 -6.79 12.23 -6.65
N ALA A 81 -5.60 11.91 -6.16
CA ALA A 81 -4.33 12.49 -6.58
C ALA A 81 -3.50 11.45 -7.37
N THR A 82 -2.39 11.88 -7.94
CA THR A 82 -1.45 11.03 -8.66
C THR A 82 -0.10 11.01 -7.96
N ILE A 83 0.80 10.15 -8.42
CA ILE A 83 2.18 10.10 -7.94
C ILE A 83 2.95 11.40 -8.22
N GLU A 84 2.52 12.17 -9.22
CA GLU A 84 3.11 13.46 -9.58
C GLU A 84 2.81 14.54 -8.53
N ASP A 85 1.75 14.36 -7.74
CA ASP A 85 1.42 15.25 -6.62
C ASP A 85 2.29 14.97 -5.38
N LEU A 86 3.09 13.88 -5.38
CA LEU A 86 3.99 13.52 -4.30
C LEU A 86 5.37 14.15 -4.50
N GLU A 87 5.51 15.41 -4.09
CA GLU A 87 6.75 16.19 -4.23
C GLU A 87 7.50 16.30 -2.89
N GLU A 88 8.80 16.60 -2.94
CA GLU A 88 9.57 16.90 -1.74
C GLU A 88 8.97 18.08 -0.96
N GLY A 89 8.97 17.98 0.38
CA GLY A 89 8.48 19.02 1.26
C GLY A 89 7.00 18.91 1.65
N ILE A 90 6.20 18.09 0.96
CA ILE A 90 4.80 17.87 1.36
C ILE A 90 4.69 16.90 2.54
N THR A 91 3.68 17.10 3.38
CA THR A 91 3.37 16.19 4.49
C THR A 91 2.34 15.16 4.06
N VAL A 92 2.57 13.89 4.40
CA VAL A 92 1.69 12.78 4.05
C VAL A 92 1.45 11.83 5.22
N GLU A 93 0.32 11.13 5.17
CA GLU A 93 0.05 9.91 5.94
C GLU A 93 0.17 8.70 5.01
N VAL A 94 0.85 7.65 5.47
CA VAL A 94 1.01 6.41 4.71
C VAL A 94 0.48 5.22 5.50
N VAL A 95 -0.37 4.45 4.84
CA VAL A 95 -0.76 3.10 5.28
C VAL A 95 0.03 2.10 4.46
N PHE A 96 0.76 1.20 5.12
CA PHE A 96 1.53 0.16 4.45
C PHE A 96 0.63 -0.99 3.96
N GLU A 97 1.00 -1.53 2.81
CA GLU A 97 0.48 -2.80 2.31
C GLU A 97 1.30 -3.96 2.90
N GLY A 98 0.63 -4.82 3.67
CA GLY A 98 1.22 -6.07 4.13
C GLY A 98 2.37 -5.87 5.14
N ALA A 99 3.46 -6.60 4.94
CA ALA A 99 4.59 -6.61 5.87
C ALA A 99 5.57 -5.47 5.59
N VAL A 100 6.13 -4.91 6.66
CA VAL A 100 7.16 -3.85 6.62
C VAL A 100 8.50 -4.46 7.03
N ALA A 101 9.58 -4.17 6.30
CA ALA A 101 10.92 -4.58 6.66
C ALA A 101 11.52 -3.61 7.68
N GLU A 102 11.88 -4.11 8.86
CA GLU A 102 12.31 -3.34 10.04
C GLU A 102 13.80 -2.93 10.01
N SER A 103 14.32 -2.61 8.82
CA SER A 103 15.59 -1.85 8.68
C SER A 103 15.36 -0.39 9.08
N TYR A 104 16.42 0.44 9.13
CA TYR A 104 16.28 1.88 9.36
C TYR A 104 16.86 2.67 8.18
N PRO A 105 16.06 3.48 7.45
CA PRO A 105 14.61 3.63 7.56
C PRO A 105 13.85 2.32 7.28
N VAL A 106 12.64 2.17 7.83
CA VAL A 106 11.82 0.98 7.54
C VAL A 106 11.42 0.97 6.09
N GLN A 107 11.21 -0.21 5.50
CA GLN A 107 10.89 -0.32 4.07
C GLN A 107 9.54 -0.99 3.88
N GLY A 108 8.65 -0.35 3.12
CA GLY A 108 7.30 -0.87 2.88
C GLY A 108 6.65 -0.32 1.61
N THR A 109 5.70 -1.07 1.07
CA THR A 109 4.87 -0.62 -0.06
C THR A 109 3.66 0.14 0.48
N ALA A 110 3.31 1.26 -0.13
CA ALA A 110 2.11 2.01 0.25
C ALA A 110 0.85 1.33 -0.27
N LYS A 111 -0.08 1.03 0.64
CA LYS A 111 -1.47 0.74 0.28
C LYS A 111 -2.22 2.03 -0.06
N LYS A 112 -2.05 3.05 0.79
CA LYS A 112 -2.73 4.33 0.68
C LYS A 112 -1.82 5.45 1.15
N ILE A 113 -1.86 6.57 0.43
CA ILE A 113 -1.21 7.82 0.78
C ILE A 113 -2.26 8.93 0.82
N LYS A 114 -2.25 9.71 1.90
CA LYS A 114 -3.06 10.92 2.02
C LYS A 114 -2.15 12.13 2.15
N ILE A 115 -2.27 13.07 1.23
CA ILE A 115 -1.57 14.35 1.28
C ILE A 115 -2.29 15.23 2.31
N LEU A 116 -1.53 15.72 3.30
CA LEU A 116 -1.99 16.68 4.28
C LEU A 116 -1.62 18.07 3.75
N GLU A 117 -2.63 18.85 3.36
CA GLU A 117 -2.43 20.27 3.07
C GLU A 117 -2.29 21.04 4.38
N ASP A 118 -1.40 22.04 4.38
CA ASP A 118 -1.34 23.08 5.41
C ASP A 118 -2.37 24.19 5.17
#